data_AF-A0A6B3H7R4-F1
#
_entry.id   AF-A0A6B3H7R4-F1
#
_cell.length_a   1.000
_cell.length_b   1.000
_cell.length_c   1.000
_cell.angle_alpha   90.00
_cell.angle_beta   90.00
_cell.angle_gamma   90.00
#
_symmetry.space_group_name_H-M   'P 1'
#
loop_
_entity.id
_entity.type
_entity.pdbx_description
1 polymer ?
#
loop_
_entity_poly.entity_id
_entity_poly.type
_entity_poly.pdbx_seq_one_letter_code
_entity_poly.pdbx_strand_id
1 'polypeptide(L)' 'MASCTITCTDGMVVKSQITSPVAEKAQKGVMELLLINHPLDCPVCDKGGECPLQNQAMSHGAADSRFEGKK' A
#
# COMPACT_ATOMS: atom_id res chain seq x y z
N MET A 1 -7.10 12.80 -5.05
CA MET A 1 -7.32 13.20 -3.65
C MET A 1 -7.43 11.95 -2.79
N ALA A 2 -7.04 12.02 -1.51
CA ALA A 2 -7.07 10.88 -0.60
C ALA A 2 -8.46 10.70 0.03
N SER A 3 -8.88 9.44 0.22
CA SER A 3 -10.21 9.11 0.76
C SER A 3 -10.37 9.48 2.23
N CYS A 4 -9.30 9.44 3.03
CA CYS A 4 -9.35 9.75 4.46
C CYS A 4 -9.61 11.23 4.77
N THR A 5 -9.51 12.12 3.77
CA THR A 5 -9.67 13.57 3.96
C THR A 5 -10.84 14.16 3.16
N ILE A 6 -11.46 13.38 2.28
CA ILE A 6 -12.56 13.89 1.45
C ILE A 6 -13.89 13.72 2.19
N THR A 7 -14.65 14.80 2.32
CA THR A 7 -16.01 14.74 2.87
C THR A 7 -16.95 14.10 1.86
N CYS A 8 -17.77 13.14 2.31
CA CYS A 8 -18.79 12.53 1.48
C CYS A 8 -19.84 13.58 1.07
N THR A 9 -20.33 13.49 -0.16
CA THR A 9 -21.40 14.34 -0.69
C THR A 9 -22.56 13.48 -1.16
N ASP A 10 -23.75 14.08 -1.23
CA ASP A 10 -24.94 13.39 -1.72
C ASP A 10 -24.74 12.84 -3.13
N GLY A 11 -25.16 11.59 -3.35
CA GLY A 11 -25.00 10.88 -4.62
C GLY A 11 -23.56 10.44 -4.95
N MET A 12 -22.58 10.63 -4.06
CA MET A 12 -21.20 10.18 -4.28
C MET A 12 -21.12 8.65 -4.42
N VAL A 13 -20.52 8.17 -5.52
CA VAL A 13 -20.27 6.74 -5.75
C VAL A 13 -18.78 6.45 -5.53
N VAL A 14 -18.48 5.71 -4.47
CA VAL A 14 -17.10 5.31 -4.13
C VAL A 14 -16.77 3.98 -4.79
N LYS A 15 -15.71 3.95 -5.59
CA LYS A 15 -15.14 2.71 -6.15
C LYS A 15 -13.75 2.48 -5.54
N SER A 16 -13.63 1.44 -4.74
CA SER A 16 -12.39 1.07 -4.03
C SER A 16 -11.44 0.27 -4.93
N GLN A 17 -10.30 -0.19 -4.39
CA GLN A 17 -9.37 -1.05 -5.10
C GLN A 17 -10.02 -2.35 -5.63
N ILE A 18 -11.12 -2.79 -5.01
CA ILE A 18 -11.83 -4.02 -5.40
C ILE A 18 -12.60 -3.81 -6.71
N THR A 19 -13.10 -2.60 -6.94
CA THR A 19 -14.03 -2.30 -8.06
C THR A 19 -13.51 -1.26 -9.06
N SER A 20 -12.30 -0.74 -8.84
CA SER A 20 -11.66 0.27 -9.69
C SER A 20 -10.18 -0.05 -9.95
N PRO A 21 -9.80 -0.35 -11.21
CA PRO A 21 -8.40 -0.57 -11.59
C PRO A 21 -7.50 0.64 -11.31
N VAL A 22 -8.05 1.86 -11.34
CA VAL A 22 -7.31 3.09 -11.03
C VAL A 22 -6.97 3.15 -9.54
N ALA A 23 -7.91 2.80 -8.67
CA ALA A 23 -7.70 2.78 -7.23
C ALA A 23 -6.73 1.65 -6.82
N GLU A 24 -6.86 0.48 -7.44
CA GLU A 24 -5.94 -0.64 -7.24
C GLU A 24 -4.50 -0.27 -7.63
N LYS A 25 -4.32 0.32 -8.82
CA LYS A 25 -3.01 0.78 -9.28
C LYS A 25 -2.41 1.84 -8.35
N ALA A 26 -3.22 2.77 -7.85
CA ALA A 26 -2.77 3.78 -6.91
C ALA A 26 -2.29 3.16 -5.58
N GLN A 27 -3.04 2.21 -5.03
CA GLN A 27 -2.67 1.53 -3.78
C GLN A 27 -1.38 0.71 -3.93
N LYS A 28 -1.24 -0.05 -5.03
CA LYS A 28 -0.01 -0.79 -5.37
C LYS A 28 1.20 0.14 -5.52
N GLY A 29 1.02 1.27 -6.20
CA GLY A 29 2.09 2.27 -6.37
C GLY A 29 2.53 2.89 -5.05
N VAL A 30 1.60 3.22 -4.15
CA VAL A 30 1.95 3.72 -2.81
C VAL A 30 2.69 2.64 -2.00
N MET A 31 2.26 1.38 -2.08
CA MET A 31 2.95 0.28 -1.40
C MET A 31 4.41 0.15 -1.86
N GLU A 32 4.64 0.22 -3.17
CA GLU A 32 6.00 0.19 -3.73
C GLU A 32 6.86 1.35 -3.20
N LEU A 33 6.30 2.57 -3.14
CA LEU A 33 6.99 3.74 -2.60
C LEU A 33 7.28 3.64 -1.10
N LEU A 34 6.41 2.99 -0.32
CA LEU A 34 6.68 2.75 1.10
C LEU A 34 7.82 1.75 1.28
N LEU A 35 7.89 0.71 0.44
CA LEU A 35 8.86 -0.38 0.56
C LEU A 35 10.22 -0.09 -0.07
N ILE A 36 10.31 0.92 -0.95
CA ILE A 36 11.52 1.26 -1.71
C ILE A 36 12.73 1.48 -0.79
N ASN A 37 12.53 2.23 0.30
CA ASN A 37 13.56 2.55 1.30
C ASN A 37 13.25 1.92 2.67
N HIS A 38 12.23 1.05 2.76
CA HIS A 38 11.95 0.34 4.01
C HIS A 38 13.03 -0.73 4.24
N PRO A 39 13.61 -0.80 5.46
CA PRO A 39 14.66 -1.77 5.75
C PRO A 39 14.12 -3.20 5.70
N LEU A 40 14.99 -4.17 5.39
CA LEU A 40 14.66 -5.60 5.33
C LEU A 40 14.83 -6.27 6.71
N ASP A 41 14.37 -5.59 7.74
CA ASP A 41 14.62 -5.97 9.14
C ASP A 41 13.45 -6.76 9.74
N CYS A 42 12.49 -7.21 8.93
CA CYS A 42 11.31 -7.95 9.43
C CYS A 42 11.63 -9.10 10.41
N PRO A 43 12.71 -9.90 10.26
CA PRO A 43 13.05 -10.96 11.22
C PRO A 43 13.49 -10.46 12.60
N VAL A 44 13.95 -9.21 12.71
CA VAL A 44 14.39 -8.59 13.98
C VAL A 44 13.46 -7.46 14.44
N CYS A 45 12.49 -7.09 13.61
CA CYS A 45 11.47 -6.10 13.91
C CYS A 45 10.49 -6.68 14.95
N ASP A 46 10.25 -5.93 16.01
CA ASP A 46 9.32 -6.24 17.10
C ASP A 46 7.88 -6.45 16.61
N LYS A 47 7.49 -5.77 15.54
CA LYS A 47 6.17 -5.87 14.91
C LYS A 47 6.10 -6.94 13.81
N GLY A 48 7.16 -7.71 13.58
CA GLY A 48 7.15 -8.78 12.57
C GLY A 48 5.99 -9.76 12.81
N GLY A 49 5.15 -9.97 11.80
CA GLY A 49 3.94 -10.81 11.88
C GLY A 49 2.65 -10.08 12.24
N GLU A 50 2.72 -8.91 12.89
CA GLU A 50 1.56 -8.05 13.17
C GLU A 50 1.64 -6.66 12.50
N CYS A 51 2.74 -6.39 11.79
CA CYS A 51 3.01 -5.12 11.14
C CYS A 51 1.95 -4.82 10.06
N PRO A 52 1.21 -3.69 10.18
CA PRO A 52 0.21 -3.32 9.17
C PRO A 52 0.79 -3.15 7.77
N LEU A 53 2.03 -2.66 7.66
CA LEU A 53 2.72 -2.53 6.37
C LEU A 53 2.98 -3.90 5.75
N GLN A 54 3.43 -4.88 6.54
CA GLN A 54 3.63 -6.26 6.09
C GLN A 54 2.31 -6.87 5.60
N ASN A 55 1.25 -6.75 6.40
CA ASN A 55 -0.07 -7.30 6.07
C ASN A 55 -0.65 -6.68 4.79
N GLN A 56 -0.48 -5.37 4.61
CA GLN A 56 -0.93 -4.68 3.42
C GLN A 56 -0.09 -5.03 2.19
N ALA A 57 1.23 -5.18 2.34
CA ALA A 57 2.12 -5.62 1.28
C ALA A 57 1.80 -7.05 0.80
N MET A 58 1.50 -7.97 1.73
CA MET A 58 1.13 -9.35 1.39
C MET A 58 -0.23 -9.46 0.71
N SER A 59 -1.19 -8.60 1.09
CA SER A 59 -2.56 -8.67 0.56
C SER A 59 -2.75 -7.89 -0.75
N HIS A 60 -2.06 -6.77 -0.92
CA HIS A 60 -2.30 -5.83 -2.04
C HIS A 60 -1.02 -5.29 -2.68
N GLY A 61 0.18 -5.69 -2.21
CA GLY A 61 1.48 -5.29 -2.78
C GLY A 61 1.94 -6.19 -3.93
N ALA A 62 3.10 -5.85 -4.49
CA ALA A 62 3.81 -6.71 -5.44
C ALA A 62 4.75 -7.65 -4.67
N ALA A 63 4.95 -8.87 -5.18
CA ALA A 63 5.85 -9.85 -4.58
C ALA A 63 7.33 -9.41 -4.67
N ASP A 64 7.71 -8.80 -5.80
CA ASP A 64 9.07 -8.39 -6.09
C ASP A 64 9.20 -6.86 -6.21
N SER A 65 10.33 -6.34 -5.76
CA SER A 65 10.71 -4.94 -5.95
C SER A 65 11.30 -4.73 -7.35
N ARG A 66 10.90 -3.66 -8.02
CA ARG A 66 11.54 -3.19 -9.27
C ARG A 66 12.70 -2.23 -9.03
N PHE A 67 12.91 -1.83 -7.77
CA PHE A 67 13.95 -0.90 -7.39
C PHE A 67 15.28 -1.62 -7.20
N GLU A 68 16.22 -1.33 -8.09
CA GLU A 68 17.60 -1.84 -8.07
C GLU A 68 18.60 -0.84 -7.45
N GLY A 69 18.11 0.32 -7.00
CA GLY A 69 18.93 1.34 -6.36
C GLY A 69 19.31 0.98 -4.92
N LYS A 70 20.12 1.84 -4.31
CA LYS A 70 20.46 1.71 -2.89
C LYS A 70 19.26 2.13 -2.03
N LYS A 71 18.85 1.25 -1.11
CA LYS A 71 17.89 1.55 -0.04
C LYS A 71 18.52 2.42 1.04
#